data_AF-A0A524MWM8-F1
#
_entry.id   AF-A0A524MWM8-F1
#
_cell.length_a   1.000
_cell.length_b   1.000
_cell.length_c   1.000
_cell.angle_alpha   90.00
_cell.angle_beta   90.00
_cell.angle_gamma   90.00
#
_symmetry.space_group_name_H-M   'P 1'
#
loop_
_entity.id
_entity.type
_entity.pdbx_description
1 polymer ?
#
loop_
_entity_poly.entity_id
_entity_poly.type
_entity_poly.pdbx_seq_one_letter_code
_entity_poly.pdbx_strand_id
1 'polypeptide(L)' 'MLKSVEATIEADGEIHLRESVHLSHACRAIVTIIEEPDIPETAILSEAALGEDWNRPEEEEAWSHLQQVR' A
#
# COMPACT_ATOMS: atom_id res chain seq x y z
N MET A 1 11.36 -5.44 19.55
CA MET A 1 11.19 -4.92 18.17
C MET A 1 9.73 -5.02 17.79
N LEU A 2 9.21 -4.04 17.06
CA LEU A 2 7.86 -4.11 16.48
C LEU A 2 7.94 -4.96 15.21
N LYS A 3 7.09 -5.98 15.10
CA LYS A 3 6.93 -6.78 13.87
C LYS A 3 5.50 -6.59 13.38
N SER A 4 5.33 -6.23 12.12
CA SER A 4 4.05 -6.28 11.42
C SER A 4 4.00 -7.54 10.57
N VAL A 5 2.84 -8.18 10.51
CA VAL A 5 2.62 -9.43 9.81
C VAL A 5 1.34 -9.26 9.01
N GLU A 6 1.36 -9.56 7.72
CA GLU A 6 0.16 -9.55 6.90
C GLU A 6 -0.76 -10.72 7.23
N ALA A 7 -2.06 -10.46 7.20
CA ALA A 7 -3.08 -11.45 7.43
C ALA A 7 -4.31 -11.14 6.58
N THR A 8 -5.04 -12.19 6.21
CA THR A 8 -6.39 -12.06 5.67
C THR A 8 -7.37 -12.20 6.83
N ILE A 9 -8.40 -11.35 6.84
CA ILE A 9 -9.50 -11.41 7.80
C ILE A 9 -10.74 -11.82 7.02
N GLU A 10 -11.30 -12.98 7.34
CA GLU A 10 -12.51 -13.50 6.73
C GLU A 10 -13.75 -12.79 7.27
N ALA A 11 -14.89 -12.92 6.58
CA ALA A 11 -16.12 -12.22 6.94
C ALA A 11 -16.71 -12.64 8.31
N ASP A 12 -16.36 -13.84 8.79
CA ASP A 12 -16.73 -14.33 10.12
C ASP A 12 -15.75 -13.88 11.23
N GLY A 13 -14.69 -13.17 10.85
CA GLY A 13 -13.65 -12.67 11.73
C GLY A 13 -12.48 -13.63 11.95
N GLU A 14 -12.42 -14.78 11.27
CA GLU A 14 -11.23 -15.63 11.30
C GLU A 14 -10.03 -14.90 10.67
N ILE A 15 -8.86 -15.02 11.30
CA ILE A 15 -7.62 -14.36 10.88
C ILE A 15 -6.62 -15.41 10.41
N HIS A 16 -6.22 -15.32 9.15
CA HIS A 16 -5.20 -16.18 8.55
C HIS A 16 -3.91 -15.38 8.33
N LEU A 17 -2.89 -15.66 9.15
CA LEU A 17 -1.57 -15.04 8.99
C LEU A 17 -0.89 -15.58 7.72
N ARG A 18 -0.36 -14.68 6.89
CA ARG A 18 0.37 -15.08 5.66
C ARG A 18 1.72 -15.73 5.93
N GLU A 19 2.31 -15.45 7.08
CA GLU A 19 3.55 -16.06 7.54
C GLU A 19 3.43 -16.56 8.99
N SER A 20 4.18 -17.61 9.32
CA SER A 20 4.22 -18.15 10.69
C SER A 20 4.91 -17.18 11.64
N VAL A 21 4.20 -16.79 12.70
CA VAL A 21 4.73 -15.90 13.75
C VAL A 21 5.22 -16.73 14.92
N HIS A 22 6.54 -16.73 15.13
CA HIS A 22 7.17 -17.41 16.26
C HIS A 22 7.47 -16.39 17.36
N LEU A 23 6.76 -16.50 18.48
CA LEU A 23 6.97 -15.65 19.65
C LEU A 23 7.69 -16.44 20.74
N SER A 24 8.66 -15.81 21.40
CA SER A 24 9.39 -16.44 22.51
C SER A 24 8.58 -16.52 23.80
N HIS A 25 7.51 -15.73 23.91
CA HIS A 25 6.59 -15.67 25.05
C HIS A 25 5.24 -15.09 24.60
N ALA A 26 4.20 -15.27 25.42
CA ALA A 26 2.90 -14.66 25.17
C ALA A 26 2.98 -13.12 25.31
N CYS A 27 2.42 -12.39 24.35
CA CYS A 27 2.40 -10.94 24.37
C CYS A 27 1.08 -10.38 23.83
N ARG A 28 0.86 -9.08 24.05
CA ARG A 28 -0.26 -8.34 23.45
C ARG A 28 0.08 -8.00 22.00
N ALA A 29 -0.93 -8.01 21.14
CA ALA A 29 -0.83 -7.58 19.74
C ALA A 29 -1.82 -6.45 19.45
N ILE A 30 -1.52 -5.66 18.42
CA ILE A 30 -2.43 -4.68 17.84
C ILE A 30 -2.80 -5.19 16.46
N VAL A 31 -4.10 -5.20 16.15
CA VAL A 31 -4.61 -5.56 14.83
C VAL A 31 -5.00 -4.28 14.11
N THR A 32 -4.41 -4.06 12.94
CA THR A 32 -4.78 -2.96 12.05
C THR A 32 -5.51 -3.56 10.85
N ILE A 33 -6.76 -3.14 10.66
CA ILE A 33 -7.57 -3.55 9.50
C ILE A 33 -7.32 -2.56 8.38
N ILE A 34 -6.94 -3.07 7.21
CA ILE A 34 -6.73 -2.28 6.01
C ILE A 34 -7.87 -2.63 5.07
N GLU A 35 -8.81 -1.72 4.89
CA GLU A 35 -9.85 -1.85 3.86
C GLU A 35 -9.23 -1.48 2.52
N GLU A 36 -9.36 -2.36 1.53
CA GLU A 36 -9.01 -1.99 0.16
C GLU A 36 -9.96 -0.88 -0.28
N PRO A 37 -9.44 0.25 -0.78
CA PRO A 37 -10.30 1.30 -1.28
C PRO A 37 -11.12 0.75 -2.45
N ASP A 38 -12.39 1.13 -2.54
CA ASP A 38 -13.19 0.86 -3.73
C ASP A 38 -12.61 1.72 -4.86
N ILE A 39 -11.74 1.13 -5.68
CA ILE A 39 -11.05 1.83 -6.77
C ILE A 39 -12.05 1.97 -7.92
N PRO A 40 -12.48 3.19 -8.29
CA PRO A 40 -13.38 3.36 -9.42
C PRO A 40 -12.75 2.77 -10.68
N GLU A 41 -13.53 2.09 -11.51
CA GLU A 41 -13.04 1.52 -12.78
C GLU A 41 -12.35 2.57 -13.66
N THR A 42 -12.82 3.81 -13.58
CA THR A 42 -12.19 4.97 -14.25
C THR A 42 -10.80 5.29 -13.73
N ALA A 43 -10.51 5.07 -12.43
CA ALA A 43 -9.19 5.27 -11.85
C ALA A 43 -8.18 4.22 -12.35
N ILE A 44 -8.63 2.98 -12.57
CA ILE A 44 -7.80 1.91 -13.16
C ILE A 44 -7.41 2.28 -14.60
N LEU A 45 -8.34 2.85 -15.38
CA LEU A 45 -8.07 3.29 -16.76
C LEU A 45 -7.28 4.60 -16.85
N SER A 46 -7.29 5.39 -15.77
CA SER A 46 -6.60 6.69 -15.72
C SER A 46 -5.08 6.54 -15.77
N GLU A 47 -4.52 5.44 -15.25
CA GLU A 47 -3.07 5.22 -15.28
C GLU A 47 -2.54 5.19 -16.72
N ALA A 48 -3.19 4.43 -17.61
CA ALA A 48 -2.77 4.34 -19.01
C ALA A 48 -2.94 5.68 -19.74
N ALA A 49 -4.05 6.38 -19.49
CA ALA A 49 -4.33 7.67 -20.14
C ALA A 49 -3.41 8.79 -19.66
N LEU A 50 -3.13 8.88 -18.36
CA LEU A 50 -2.22 9.88 -17.79
C LEU A 50 -0.76 9.55 -18.12
N GLY A 51 -0.41 8.26 -18.20
CA GLY A 51 0.94 7.81 -18.50
C GLY A 51 1.48 8.26 -19.86
N GLU A 52 0.63 8.54 -20.84
CA GLU A 52 1.05 9.06 -22.16
C GLU A 52 1.73 10.43 -22.06
N ASP A 53 1.20 11.32 -21.21
CA ASP A 53 1.74 12.66 -21.02
C ASP A 53 2.65 12.75 -19.79
N TRP A 54 2.35 12.04 -18.70
CA TRP A 54 3.04 12.15 -17.42
C TRP A 54 4.40 11.44 -17.36
N ASN A 55 4.57 10.33 -18.10
CA ASN A 55 5.83 9.57 -18.10
C ASN A 55 6.86 10.10 -19.11
N ARG A 56 6.63 11.30 -19.63
CA ARG A 56 7.53 11.93 -20.57
C ARG A 56 8.77 12.47 -19.85
N PRO A 57 9.97 12.36 -20.45
CA PRO A 57 11.20 12.82 -19.83
C PRO A 57 11.19 14.32 -19.51
N GLU A 58 10.42 15.12 -20.27
CA GLU A 58 10.23 16.55 -20.03
C GLU A 58 9.50 16.83 -18.71
N GLU A 59 8.55 15.98 -18.33
CA GLU A 59 7.89 16.07 -17.04
C GLU A 59 8.91 15.76 -15.93
N GLU A 60 9.62 14.64 -16.01
CA GLU A 60 10.63 14.26 -15.01
C GLU A 60 11.67 15.38 -14.75
N GLU A 61 12.12 16.07 -15.81
CA GLU A 61 12.99 17.24 -15.71
C GLU A 61 12.30 18.40 -14.97
N ALA A 62 11.03 18.70 -15.30
CA ALA A 62 10.24 19.72 -14.61
C ALA A 62 10.05 19.42 -13.10
N TRP A 63 9.77 18.16 -12.73
CA TRP A 63 9.65 17.71 -11.34
C TRP A 63 10.98 17.82 -10.58
N SER A 64 12.11 17.57 -11.24
CA SER A 64 13.45 17.68 -10.64
C SER A 64 13.78 19.10 -10.15
N HIS A 65 13.25 20.12 -10.82
CA HIS A 65 13.45 21.53 -10.44
C HIS A 65 12.67 21.92 -9.18
N LEU A 66 11.55 21.26 -8.90
CA LEU A 66 10.71 21.55 -7.72
C LEU A 66 11.28 20.94 -6.43
N GLN A 67 12.01 19.83 -6.53
CA GLN A 67 12.62 19.16 -5.36
C GLN A 67 13.81 19.93 -4.76
N GLN A 68 14.33 20.93 -5.48
CA GLN A 68 15.46 21.75 -5.04
C GLN A 68 15.05 22.88 -4.09
N VAL A 69 13.74 23.16 -3.96
CA VAL A 69 13.21 24.17 -3.03
C VAL A 69 13.00 23.51 -1.67
N ARG A 70 14.01 23.59 -0.80
CA ARG A 70 13.93 23.19 0.62
C ARG A 70 13.78 24.40 1.54
#